data_AF-A0A951E0G4-F1
#
_entry.id   AF-A0A951E0G4-F1
#
_cell.length_a   1.000
_cell.length_b   1.000
_cell.length_c   1.000
_cell.angle_alpha   90.00
_cell.angle_beta   90.00
_cell.angle_gamma   90.00
#
_symmetry.space_group_name_H-M   'P 1'
#
loop_
_entity.id
_entity.type
_entity.pdbx_description
1 polymer ?
#
loop_
_entity_poly.entity_id
_entity_poly.type
_entity_poly.pdbx_seq_one_letter_code
_entity_poly.pdbx_strand_id
1 'polypeptide(L)' 'VCNRWGQTHDIKNLLISDGSQFTSSAAENPTLTIVALAIRQAEYIIDQMAKQYI' A
#
# COMPACT_ATOMS: atom_id res chain seq x y z
N VAL A 1 -6.48 8.58 -4.33
CA VAL A 1 -6.28 8.79 -2.88
C VAL A 1 -4.85 8.43 -2.48
N CYS A 2 -4.34 7.28 -2.93
CA CYS A 2 -2.96 6.86 -2.71
C CYS A 2 -2.26 6.47 -4.02
N ASN A 3 -0.93 6.43 -3.99
CA ASN A 3 -0.11 5.94 -5.09
C ASN A 3 -0.03 4.40 -5.12
N ARG A 4 0.77 3.85 -6.04
CA ARG A 4 0.96 2.41 -6.23
C ARG A 4 1.53 1.67 -5.01
N TRP A 5 2.08 2.36 -4.03
CA TRP A 5 2.61 1.79 -2.78
C TRP A 5 1.65 1.93 -1.61
N GLY A 6 0.46 2.48 -1.84
CA GLY A 6 -0.52 2.80 -0.80
C GLY A 6 -0.17 4.00 0.06
N GLN A 7 0.88 4.74 -0.28
CA GLN A 7 1.17 6.03 0.32
C GLN A 7 0.20 7.10 -0.20
N THR A 8 -0.33 7.93 0.70
CA THR A 8 -1.22 9.03 0.30
C THR A 8 -0.47 10.08 -0.52
N HIS A 9 -1.19 10.82 -1.37
CA HIS A 9 -0.57 11.88 -2.18
C HIS A 9 -0.16 13.09 -1.34
N ASP A 10 -0.91 13.37 -0.27
CA ASP A 10 -0.78 14.60 0.51
C ASP A 10 0.14 14.44 1.73
N ILE A 11 0.20 13.25 2.34
CA ILE A 11 0.92 12.98 3.59
C ILE A 11 1.91 11.84 3.38
N LYS A 12 3.21 12.17 3.38
CA LYS A 12 4.30 11.24 3.03
C LYS A 12 4.40 10.02 3.95
N ASN A 13 4.13 10.18 5.24
CA ASN A 13 4.22 9.12 6.24
C ASN A 13 2.88 8.44 6.55
N LEU A 14 1.86 8.65 5.71
CA LEU A 14 0.55 8.01 5.83
C LEU A 14 0.37 7.00 4.68
N LEU A 15 0.12 5.74 5.06
CA LEU A 15 -0.08 4.63 4.13
C LEU A 15 -1.38 3.89 4.44
N ILE A 16 -1.99 3.34 3.39
CA ILE A 16 -3.24 2.57 3.41
C ILE A 16 -2.92 1.13 2.99
N SER A 17 -3.35 0.14 3.78
CA SER A 17 -3.00 -1.28 3.62
C SER A 17 -4.24 -2.19 3.70
N ASP A 18 -5.28 -1.84 2.96
CA ASP A 18 -6.54 -2.60 2.92
C ASP A 18 -7.18 -2.58 1.52
N GLY A 19 -8.42 -3.07 1.41
CA GLY A 19 -9.15 -3.14 0.15
C GLY A 19 -9.53 -1.77 -0.47
N SER A 20 -9.42 -0.66 0.24
CA SER A 20 -9.66 0.68 -0.32
C SER A 20 -8.63 1.08 -1.37
N GLN A 21 -7.53 0.32 -1.47
CA GLN A 21 -6.54 0.41 -2.55
C GLN A 21 -7.09 -0.06 -3.92
N PHE A 22 -8.15 -0.85 -3.96
CA PHE A 22 -8.65 -1.45 -5.20
C PHE A 22 -9.43 -0.42 -6.04
N THR A 23 -9.01 -0.26 -7.29
CA THR A 23 -9.70 0.61 -8.26
C THR A 23 -10.86 -0.08 -8.98
N SER A 24 -11.02 -1.39 -8.78
CA SER A 24 -12.03 -2.22 -9.43
C SER A 24 -12.54 -3.28 -8.45
N SER A 25 -13.78 -3.73 -8.66
CA SER A 25 -14.32 -4.90 -7.98
C SER A 25 -13.84 -6.20 -8.64
N ALA A 26 -13.82 -7.28 -7.87
CA ALA A 26 -13.52 -8.64 -8.30
C ALA A 26 -14.52 -9.61 -7.64
N ALA A 27 -14.79 -10.75 -8.28
CA ALA A 27 -15.75 -11.73 -7.75
C ALA A 27 -15.10 -12.66 -6.70
N GLU A 28 -13.78 -12.79 -6.76
CA GLU A 28 -12.99 -13.66 -5.90
C GLU A 28 -12.74 -13.02 -4.52
N ASN A 29 -12.39 -13.85 -3.54
CA ASN A 29 -12.05 -13.36 -2.21
C ASN A 29 -10.75 -12.51 -2.25
N PRO A 30 -10.77 -11.25 -1.79
CA PRO A 30 -9.64 -10.35 -1.94
C PRO A 30 -8.56 -10.52 -0.87
N THR A 31 -8.75 -11.39 0.13
CA THR A 31 -7.87 -11.46 1.31
C THR A 31 -6.42 -11.68 0.93
N LEU A 32 -6.15 -12.62 0.03
CA LEU A 32 -4.78 -12.92 -0.40
C LEU A 32 -4.15 -11.75 -1.17
N THR A 33 -4.94 -11.04 -1.97
CA THR A 33 -4.50 -9.83 -2.68
C THR A 33 -4.14 -8.72 -1.69
N ILE A 34 -4.95 -8.51 -0.65
CA ILE A 34 -4.67 -7.52 0.41
C ILE A 34 -3.35 -7.87 1.10
N VAL A 35 -3.17 -9.13 1.52
CA VAL A 35 -1.93 -9.58 2.18
C VAL A 35 -0.72 -9.41 1.28
N ALA A 36 -0.83 -9.78 -0.01
CA ALA A 36 0.26 -9.61 -0.97
C ALA A 36 0.66 -8.13 -1.16
N LEU A 37 -0.33 -7.23 -1.23
CA LEU A 37 -0.06 -5.79 -1.31
C LEU A 37 0.56 -5.24 -0.02
N ALA A 38 0.13 -5.72 1.14
CA ALA A 38 0.68 -5.32 2.44
C ALA A 38 2.15 -5.73 2.58
N ILE A 39 2.53 -6.95 2.17
CA ILE A 39 3.93 -7.41 2.17
C ILE A 39 4.79 -6.53 1.24
N ARG A 40 4.33 -6.29 0.02
CA ARG A 40 5.03 -5.41 -0.94
C ARG A 40 5.16 -3.97 -0.41
N GLN A 41 4.15 -3.48 0.31
CA GLN A 41 4.20 -2.17 0.94
C GLN A 41 5.21 -2.14 2.10
N ALA A 42 5.32 -3.20 2.90
CA ALA A 42 6.32 -3.30 3.96
C ALA A 42 7.75 -3.23 3.40
N GLU A 43 8.03 -3.92 2.28
CA GLU A 43 9.32 -3.81 1.59
C GLU A 43 9.62 -2.37 1.14
N TYR A 44 8.61 -1.68 0.60
CA TYR A 44 8.74 -0.26 0.23
C TYR A 44 9.01 0.63 1.45
N ILE A 45 8.30 0.42 2.56
CA ILE A 45 8.52 1.19 3.80
C ILE A 45 9.96 1.01 4.28
N ILE A 46 10.48 -0.22 4.31
CA ILE A 46 11.85 -0.52 4.73
C ILE A 46 12.85 0.24 3.84
N ASP A 47 12.68 0.20 2.52
CA ASP A 47 13.54 0.91 1.57
C ASP A 47 13.48 2.44 1.75
N GLN A 48 12.29 3.01 1.99
CA GLN A 48 12.13 4.45 2.20
C GLN A 48 12.69 4.92 3.55
N MET A 49 12.54 4.13 4.61
CA MET A 49 13.13 4.40 5.92
C MET A 49 14.66 4.35 5.86
N ALA A 50 15.23 3.37 5.14
CA ALA A 50 16.68 3.28 4.92
C ALA A 50 17.23 4.52 4.19
N LYS A 51 16.42 5.14 3.32
CA LYS A 51 16.74 6.36 2.59
C LYS A 51 16.35 7.65 3.32
N GLN A 52 15.78 7.56 4.53
CA GLN A 52 15.29 8.70 5.32
C GLN A 52 14.24 9.58 4.61
N TYR A 53 13.43 8.99 3.70
CA TYR A 53 12.40 9.72 2.96
C TYR A 53 11.04 9.79 3.68
N ILE A 54 10.82 8.90 4.64
CA ILE A 54 9.64 8.83 5.52
C ILE A 54 10.05 8.49 6.94
#